data_AF-A0A7C4CPG2-F1
#
_entry.id   AF-A0A7C4CPG2-F1
#
_cell.length_a   1.000
_cell.length_b   1.000
_cell.length_c   1.000
_cell.angle_alpha   90.00
_cell.angle_beta   90.00
_cell.angle_gamma   90.00
#
_symmetry.space_group_name_H-M   'P 1'
#
loop_
_entity.id
_entity.type
_entity.pdbx_description
1 polymer ?
#
loop_
_entity_poly.entity_id
_entity_poly.type
_entity_poly.pdbx_seq_one_letter_code
_entity_poly.pdbx_strand_id
1 'polypeptide(L)'
;KIYFQIVKVEGKTAHTMFKGHEYSRDYLRSLVRRRTTKVDGIFNVNTKDGYKLRVAVCAFTLSRIKTSQETAIRKIMAKIVDEKSKALTLDQFAQEMVLGKIASDVYNEAKKIVPLRHVGVRKSKLLTPLVQLQAQAQIPVPEVEQR
;
A
#
# COMPACT_ATOMS: atom_id res chain seq x y z
N LYS A 1 8.52 -10.23 1.11
CA LYS A 1 9.41 -10.05 -0.07
C LYS A 1 9.22 -8.63 -0.58
N ILE A 2 10.31 -7.90 -0.79
CA ILE A 2 10.29 -6.54 -1.31
C ILE A 2 10.98 -6.55 -2.67
N TYR A 3 10.40 -5.85 -3.64
CA TYR A 3 10.92 -5.73 -4.98
C TYR A 3 11.33 -4.28 -5.24
N PHE A 4 12.57 -4.12 -5.65
CA PHE A 4 13.13 -2.85 -6.07
C PHE A 4 13.45 -2.89 -7.56
N GLN A 5 13.28 -1.76 -8.22
CA GLN A 5 13.64 -1.57 -9.62
C GLN A 5 14.78 -0.55 -9.71
N ILE A 6 15.82 -0.88 -10.44
CA ILE A 6 16.93 0.05 -10.71
C ILE A 6 16.40 1.14 -11.66
N VAL A 7 16.63 2.41 -11.31
CA VAL A 7 16.22 3.58 -12.09
C VAL A 7 17.41 4.25 -12.75
N LYS A 8 18.52 4.37 -12.02
CA LYS A 8 19.75 4.99 -12.51
C LYS A 8 20.96 4.22 -12.00
N VAL A 9 21.99 4.14 -12.82
CA VAL A 9 23.30 3.61 -12.42
C VAL A 9 24.30 4.74 -12.59
N GLU A 10 24.98 5.10 -11.52
CA GLU A 10 26.06 6.08 -11.51
C GLU A 10 27.36 5.35 -11.15
N GLY A 11 28.21 5.11 -12.14
CA GLY A 11 29.45 4.35 -11.97
C GLY A 11 29.19 2.95 -11.41
N LYS A 12 29.49 2.75 -10.12
CA LYS A 12 29.30 1.47 -9.39
C LYS A 12 28.09 1.46 -8.45
N THR A 13 27.39 2.58 -8.27
CA THR A 13 26.21 2.68 -7.40
C THR A 13 24.93 2.66 -8.23
N ALA A 14 23.99 1.78 -7.87
CA ALA A 14 22.68 1.69 -8.52
C ALA A 14 21.62 2.32 -7.61
N HIS A 15 20.94 3.36 -8.12
CA HIS A 15 19.78 3.95 -7.47
C HIS A 15 18.55 3.11 -7.79
N THR A 16 17.86 2.67 -6.75
CA THR A 16 16.69 1.81 -6.85
C THR A 16 15.44 2.49 -6.32
N MET A 17 14.32 2.23 -6.96
CA MET A 17 12.99 2.65 -6.53
C MET A 17 12.15 1.46 -6.08
N PHE A 18 11.27 1.69 -5.11
CA PHE A 18 10.31 0.70 -4.64
C PHE A 18 9.29 0.34 -5.73
N LYS A 19 9.25 -0.93 -6.13
CA LYS A 19 8.28 -1.45 -7.12
C LYS A 19 7.06 -2.08 -6.46
N GLY A 20 7.27 -2.77 -5.35
CA GLY A 20 6.19 -3.42 -4.63
C GLY A 20 6.65 -4.31 -3.49
N HIS A 21 5.69 -4.70 -2.67
CA HIS A 21 5.87 -5.58 -1.54
C HIS A 21 4.88 -6.74 -1.62
N GLU A 22 5.28 -7.93 -1.19
CA GLU A 22 4.45 -9.12 -1.19
C GLU A 22 4.78 -10.02 -0.01
N TYR A 23 3.76 -10.48 0.71
CA TYR A 23 3.90 -11.55 1.70
C TYR A 23 4.25 -12.88 1.04
N SER A 24 5.02 -13.71 1.75
CA SER A 24 5.28 -15.07 1.26
C SER A 24 3.98 -15.88 1.23
N ARG A 25 3.90 -16.80 0.27
CA ARG A 25 2.71 -17.66 0.10
C ARG A 25 2.48 -18.52 1.34
N ASP A 26 3.55 -19.00 1.95
CA ASP A 26 3.50 -19.85 3.14
C ASP A 26 3.00 -19.07 4.36
N TYR A 27 3.42 -17.81 4.51
CA TYR A 27 2.90 -16.94 5.57
C TYR A 27 1.41 -16.65 5.39
N LEU A 28 0.96 -16.37 4.17
CA LEU A 28 -0.46 -16.16 3.94
C LEU A 28 -1.30 -17.41 4.21
N ARG A 29 -0.76 -18.60 3.89
CA ARG A 29 -1.42 -19.88 4.17
C ARG A 29 -1.47 -20.22 5.66
N SER A 30 -0.46 -19.85 6.44
CA SER A 30 -0.45 -20.10 7.88
C SER A 30 -1.46 -19.23 8.65
N LEU A 31 -1.76 -18.04 8.13
CA LEU A 31 -2.75 -17.12 8.70
C LEU A 31 -4.20 -17.54 8.41
N VAL A 32 -4.45 -18.13 7.23
CA VAL A 32 -5.78 -18.62 6.84
C VAL A 32 -6.10 -19.89 7.60
N ARG A 33 -7.15 -19.87 8.43
CA ARG A 33 -7.66 -21.05 9.15
C ARG A 33 -9.11 -21.36 8.77
N ARG A 34 -9.54 -22.59 9.05
CA ARG A 34 -10.94 -23.00 8.91
C ARG A 34 -11.80 -22.35 10.01
N ARG A 35 -13.09 -22.16 9.72
CA ARG A 35 -14.10 -21.56 10.63
C ARG A 35 -13.85 -20.09 11.01
N THR A 36 -12.92 -19.42 10.33
CA THR A 36 -12.71 -17.97 10.44
C THR A 36 -13.00 -17.31 9.11
N THR A 37 -13.26 -16.01 9.12
CA THR A 37 -13.47 -15.23 7.90
C THR A 37 -12.19 -14.48 7.54
N LYS A 38 -11.90 -14.43 6.23
CA LYS A 38 -10.87 -13.57 5.66
C LYS A 38 -11.53 -12.41 4.95
N VAL A 39 -11.21 -11.19 5.36
CA VAL A 39 -11.67 -9.97 4.69
C VAL A 39 -10.51 -9.42 3.87
N ASP A 40 -10.65 -9.43 2.55
CA ASP A 40 -9.71 -8.75 1.66
C ASP A 40 -10.30 -7.41 1.19
N GLY A 41 -9.43 -6.41 1.05
CA GLY A 41 -9.70 -5.14 0.42
C GLY A 41 -8.60 -4.80 -0.58
N ILE A 42 -8.99 -4.45 -1.82
CA ILE A 42 -8.05 -4.02 -2.86
C ILE A 42 -8.38 -2.57 -3.18
N PHE A 43 -7.41 -1.69 -2.97
CA PHE A 43 -7.59 -0.26 -3.12
C PHE A 43 -6.56 0.28 -4.10
N ASN A 44 -7.01 1.13 -5.02
CA ASN A 44 -6.14 1.90 -5.91
C ASN A 44 -6.01 3.28 -5.28
N VAL A 45 -4.81 3.62 -4.84
CA VAL A 45 -4.51 4.90 -4.19
C VAL A 45 -3.55 5.71 -5.02
N ASN A 46 -3.69 7.03 -4.93
CA ASN A 46 -2.75 7.98 -5.48
C ASN A 46 -1.99 8.60 -4.31
N THR A 47 -0.67 8.59 -4.36
CA THR A 47 0.15 9.30 -3.37
C THR A 47 0.25 10.77 -3.70
N LYS A 48 0.74 11.55 -2.73
CA LYS A 48 0.99 12.99 -2.88
C LYS A 48 1.87 13.30 -4.10
N ASP A 49 2.85 12.45 -4.38
CA ASP A 49 3.81 12.66 -5.49
C ASP A 49 3.26 12.20 -6.86
N GLY A 50 1.95 11.90 -6.96
CA GLY A 50 1.30 11.54 -8.22
C GLY A 50 1.47 10.07 -8.65
N TYR A 51 2.07 9.22 -7.82
CA TYR A 51 2.18 7.79 -8.13
C TYR A 51 0.88 7.05 -7.85
N LYS A 52 0.51 6.16 -8.77
CA LYS A 52 -0.62 5.25 -8.59
C LYS A 52 -0.12 3.94 -8.01
N LEU A 53 -0.67 3.55 -6.87
CA LEU A 53 -0.35 2.32 -6.15
C LEU A 53 -1.62 1.49 -5.97
N ARG A 54 -1.49 0.17 -6.12
CA ARG A 54 -2.53 -0.78 -5.73
C ARG A 54 -2.10 -1.48 -4.46
N VAL A 55 -2.88 -1.31 -3.40
CA VAL A 55 -2.64 -1.91 -2.08
C VAL A 55 -3.73 -2.94 -1.81
N ALA A 56 -3.31 -4.16 -1.51
CA ALA A 56 -4.18 -5.25 -1.07
C ALA A 56 -3.97 -5.46 0.43
N VAL A 57 -4.98 -5.11 1.22
CA VAL A 57 -5.01 -5.30 2.68
C VAL A 57 -5.85 -6.54 2.99
N CYS A 58 -5.40 -7.32 3.96
CA CYS A 58 -6.14 -8.47 4.46
C CYS A 58 -6.30 -8.38 5.98
N ALA A 59 -7.49 -8.73 6.47
CA ALA A 59 -7.77 -8.94 7.87
C ALA A 59 -8.32 -10.34 8.11
N PHE A 60 -7.90 -10.92 9.24
CA PHE A 60 -8.31 -12.24 9.71
C PHE A 60 -9.06 -12.09 11.02
N THR A 61 -10.29 -12.58 11.05
CA THR A 61 -11.13 -12.57 12.24
C THR A 61 -10.88 -13.81 13.10
N LEU A 62 -11.24 -13.75 14.39
CA LEU A 62 -11.21 -14.90 15.29
C LEU A 62 -12.35 -15.89 15.03
N SER A 63 -13.51 -15.40 14.59
CA SER A 63 -14.72 -16.17 14.34
C SER A 63 -15.33 -15.83 12.99
N ARG A 64 -16.35 -16.58 12.58
CA ARG A 64 -17.13 -16.27 11.38
C ARG A 64 -17.97 -15.01 11.64
N ILE A 65 -17.87 -14.05 10.74
CA ILE A 65 -18.60 -12.78 10.82
C ILE A 65 -19.74 -12.69 9.80
N LYS A 66 -20.65 -11.75 10.04
CA LYS A 66 -21.75 -11.43 9.13
C LYS A 66 -21.24 -10.59 7.96
N THR A 67 -21.91 -10.68 6.81
CA THR A 67 -21.59 -9.92 5.59
C THR A 67 -21.64 -8.40 5.79
N SER A 68 -22.53 -7.91 6.68
CA SER A 68 -22.59 -6.49 7.05
C SER A 68 -21.31 -6.02 7.75
N GLN A 69 -20.77 -6.83 8.67
CA GLN A 69 -19.53 -6.54 9.38
C GLN A 69 -18.32 -6.62 8.43
N GLU A 70 -18.29 -7.57 7.50
CA GLU A 70 -17.26 -7.62 6.46
C GLU A 70 -17.21 -6.33 5.64
N THR A 71 -18.38 -5.83 5.24
CA THR A 71 -18.51 -4.61 4.45
C THR A 71 -18.08 -3.38 5.24
N ALA A 72 -18.41 -3.34 6.54
CA ALA A 72 -17.97 -2.26 7.43
C ALA A 72 -16.43 -2.23 7.58
N ILE A 73 -15.80 -3.39 7.77
CA ILE A 73 -14.34 -3.49 7.84
C ILE A 73 -13.68 -3.03 6.53
N ARG A 74 -14.24 -3.41 5.36
CA ARG A 74 -13.72 -2.93 4.06
C ARG A 74 -13.80 -1.41 3.92
N LYS A 75 -14.88 -0.79 4.41
CA LYS A 75 -15.03 0.67 4.38
C LYS A 75 -13.99 1.37 5.28
N ILE A 76 -13.74 0.82 6.46
CA ILE A 76 -12.69 1.32 7.37
C ILE A 76 -11.30 1.22 6.73
N MET A 77 -10.99 0.06 6.14
CA MET A 77 -9.73 -0.13 5.43
C MET A 77 -9.55 0.88 4.30
N ALA A 78 -10.59 1.12 3.51
CA ALA A 78 -10.55 2.10 2.42
C ALA A 78 -10.23 3.49 2.95
N LYS A 79 -10.95 3.93 4.00
CA LYS A 79 -10.79 5.25 4.60
C LYS A 79 -9.37 5.49 5.11
N ILE A 80 -8.83 4.57 5.90
CA ILE A 80 -7.48 4.71 6.48
C ILE A 80 -6.41 4.71 5.38
N VAL A 81 -6.56 3.84 4.37
CA VAL A 81 -5.60 3.74 3.27
C VAL A 81 -5.63 5.01 2.41
N ASP A 82 -6.81 5.57 2.13
CA ASP A 82 -6.96 6.84 1.39
C ASP A 82 -6.44 8.05 2.16
N GLU A 83 -6.63 8.09 3.48
CA GLU A 83 -6.14 9.17 4.33
C GLU A 83 -4.61 9.18 4.35
N LYS A 84 -4.00 8.01 4.56
CA LYS A 84 -2.54 7.87 4.56
C LYS A 84 -1.90 8.11 3.20
N SER A 85 -2.55 7.70 2.11
CA SER A 85 -2.00 7.92 0.77
C SER A 85 -1.96 9.41 0.41
N LYS A 86 -2.93 10.21 0.87
CA LYS A 86 -2.95 11.66 0.64
C LYS A 86 -1.90 12.41 1.47
N ALA A 87 -1.62 11.94 2.68
CA ALA A 87 -0.70 12.60 3.59
C ALA A 87 0.78 12.35 3.24
N LEU A 88 1.13 11.14 2.83
CA LEU A 88 2.52 10.66 2.75
C LEU A 88 3.06 10.63 1.32
N THR A 89 4.39 10.78 1.22
CA THR A 89 5.14 10.50 -0.02
C THR A 89 5.27 8.99 -0.25
N LEU A 90 5.66 8.59 -1.45
CA LEU A 90 5.80 7.17 -1.81
C LEU A 90 6.75 6.40 -0.87
N ASP A 91 7.90 6.98 -0.54
CA ASP A 91 8.91 6.32 0.29
C ASP A 91 8.43 6.14 1.74
N GLN A 92 7.83 7.18 2.30
CA GLN A 92 7.25 7.14 3.65
C GLN A 92 6.10 6.14 3.71
N PHE A 93 5.21 6.16 2.70
CA PHE A 93 4.10 5.23 2.61
C PHE A 93 4.59 3.78 2.48
N ALA A 94 5.64 3.52 1.69
CA ALA A 94 6.27 2.21 1.58
C ALA A 94 6.85 1.74 2.93
N GLN A 95 7.53 2.63 3.65
CA GLN A 95 8.07 2.31 4.97
C GLN A 95 6.97 2.00 5.98
N GLU A 96 5.89 2.79 6.04
CA GLU A 96 4.76 2.54 6.93
C GLU A 96 4.02 1.24 6.61
N MET A 97 3.89 0.90 5.32
CA MET A 97 3.30 -0.35 4.88
C MET A 97 4.12 -1.56 5.33
N VAL A 98 5.44 -1.50 5.20
CA VAL A 98 6.34 -2.60 5.56
C VAL A 98 6.45 -2.76 7.08
N LEU A 99 6.53 -1.64 7.81
CA LEU A 99 6.55 -1.65 9.28
C LEU A 99 5.20 -2.04 9.89
N GLY A 100 4.11 -1.95 9.12
CA GLY A 100 2.78 -2.35 9.57
C GLY A 100 2.03 -1.28 10.36
N LYS A 101 2.45 -0.01 10.34
CA LYS A 101 1.70 1.09 10.99
C LYS A 101 0.28 1.19 10.45
N ILE A 102 0.13 1.09 9.11
CA ILE A 102 -1.19 1.06 8.46
C ILE A 102 -2.06 -0.10 8.97
N ALA A 103 -1.45 -1.27 9.19
CA ALA A 103 -2.16 -2.43 9.70
C ALA A 103 -2.60 -2.25 11.16
N SER A 104 -1.77 -1.62 11.98
CA SER A 104 -2.09 -1.28 13.37
C SER A 104 -3.25 -0.30 13.48
N ASP A 105 -3.29 0.73 12.64
CA ASP A 105 -4.39 1.70 12.64
C ASP A 105 -5.71 1.06 12.23
N VAL A 106 -5.67 0.23 11.18
CA VAL A 106 -6.83 -0.58 10.76
C VAL A 106 -7.27 -1.53 11.87
N TYR A 107 -6.32 -2.15 12.58
CA TYR A 107 -6.64 -3.06 13.69
C TYR A 107 -7.36 -2.33 14.83
N ASN A 108 -6.92 -1.14 15.21
CA ASN A 108 -7.51 -0.35 16.28
C ASN A 108 -8.95 0.08 15.97
N GLU A 109 -9.22 0.53 14.74
CA GLU A 109 -10.58 0.89 14.34
C GLU A 109 -11.48 -0.34 14.17
N ALA A 110 -10.98 -1.39 13.51
CA ALA A 110 -11.80 -2.55 13.20
C ALA A 110 -12.07 -3.44 14.44
N LYS A 111 -11.22 -3.40 15.47
CA LYS A 111 -11.45 -4.07 16.76
C LYS A 111 -12.75 -3.62 17.45
N LYS A 112 -13.21 -2.39 17.19
CA LYS A 112 -14.48 -1.86 17.74
C LYS A 112 -15.71 -2.61 17.22
N ILE A 113 -15.62 -3.21 16.03
CA ILE A 113 -16.73 -3.93 15.39
C ILE A 113 -16.61 -5.43 15.67
N VAL A 114 -15.42 -6.00 15.44
CA VAL A 114 -15.16 -7.44 15.54
C VAL A 114 -13.77 -7.68 16.12
N PRO A 115 -13.61 -8.69 16.99
CA PRO A 115 -12.28 -9.14 17.39
C PRO A 115 -11.49 -9.72 16.20
N LEU A 116 -10.38 -9.06 15.88
CA LEU A 116 -9.44 -9.45 14.84
C LEU A 116 -8.25 -10.21 15.45
N ARG A 117 -7.68 -11.14 14.68
CA ARG A 117 -6.44 -11.84 15.05
C ARG A 117 -5.21 -11.17 14.44
N HIS A 118 -5.29 -10.89 13.15
CA HIS A 118 -4.17 -10.34 12.39
C HIS A 118 -4.69 -9.47 11.25
N VAL A 119 -4.03 -8.33 11.05
CA VAL A 119 -4.24 -7.43 9.92
C VAL A 119 -2.88 -7.20 9.29
N GLY A 120 -2.83 -7.19 7.97
CA GLY A 120 -1.59 -6.98 7.24
C GLY A 120 -1.83 -6.55 5.80
N VAL A 121 -0.80 -5.98 5.20
CA VAL A 121 -0.79 -5.65 3.77
C VAL A 121 -0.24 -6.85 3.01
N ARG A 122 -1.12 -7.56 2.29
CA ARG A 122 -0.77 -8.75 1.51
C ARG A 122 0.19 -8.40 0.37
N LYS A 123 -0.16 -7.37 -0.40
CA LYS A 123 0.58 -6.99 -1.60
C LYS A 123 0.42 -5.51 -1.89
N SER A 124 1.51 -4.85 -2.27
CA SER A 124 1.47 -3.54 -2.92
C SER A 124 2.11 -3.63 -4.30
N LYS A 125 1.53 -2.95 -5.27
CA LYS A 125 2.06 -2.83 -6.63
C LYS A 125 2.05 -1.38 -7.05
N LEU A 126 3.19 -0.86 -7.50
CA LEU A 126 3.22 0.38 -8.27
C LEU A 126 2.54 0.14 -9.62
N LEU A 127 1.52 0.93 -9.95
CA LEU A 127 0.81 0.87 -11.23
C LEU A 127 1.41 1.83 -12.25
N THR A 128 1.98 2.95 -11.82
CA THR A 128 2.61 3.92 -12.73
C THR A 128 3.96 3.38 -13.22
N PRO A 129 4.16 3.19 -14.53
CA PRO A 129 5.48 2.92 -15.08
C PRO A 129 6.34 4.20 -15.05
N LEU A 130 7.61 4.04 -14.66
CA LEU A 130 8.63 5.09 -14.53
C LEU A 130 8.79 6.01 -15.76
N VAL A 131 8.33 5.58 -16.94
CA VAL A 131 8.40 6.32 -18.21
C VAL A 131 7.70 7.69 -18.13
N GLN A 132 6.69 7.85 -17.29
CA GLN A 132 5.94 9.12 -17.19
C GLN A 132 6.61 10.21 -16.33
N LEU A 133 7.61 9.87 -15.50
CA LEU A 133 8.28 10.88 -14.65
C LEU A 133 9.37 11.64 -15.38
N GLN A 134 10.05 11.01 -16.34
CA GLN A 134 11.01 11.71 -17.19
C GLN A 134 10.33 12.71 -18.13
N ALA A 135 9.07 12.47 -18.51
CA ALA A 135 8.30 13.37 -19.36
C ALA A 135 7.84 14.66 -18.64
N GLN A 136 7.64 14.63 -17.31
CA GLN A 136 7.25 15.82 -16.55
C GLN A 136 8.43 16.68 -16.10
N ALA A 137 9.63 16.10 -15.98
CA ALA A 137 10.86 16.84 -15.69
C ALA A 137 11.47 17.55 -16.91
N GLN A 138 10.92 17.34 -18.12
CA GLN A 138 11.37 17.94 -19.38
C GLN A 138 10.48 19.08 -19.88
N ILE A 139 9.60 19.66 -19.05
CA ILE A 139 9.06 20.98 -19.40
C ILE A 139 10.19 21.97 -19.13
N PRO A 140 10.84 22.54 -20.16
CA PRO A 140 11.80 23.60 -19.93
C PRO A 140 10.98 24.75 -19.36
N VAL A 141 11.32 25.22 -18.17
CA VAL A 141 10.95 26.58 -17.77
C VAL A 141 11.57 27.46 -18.86
N PRO A 142 10.78 28.16 -19.70
CA PRO A 142 11.38 29.14 -20.59
C PRO A 142 12.06 30.16 -19.70
N GLU A 143 13.38 30.28 -19.82
CA GLU A 143 14.10 31.46 -19.40
C GLU A 143 13.38 32.64 -20.05
N VAL A 144 12.66 33.41 -19.24
CA VAL A 144 12.17 34.72 -19.63
C VAL A 144 13.40 35.60 -19.66
N GLU A 145 14.03 35.60 -20.83
CA GLU A 145 15.12 36.48 -21.19
C GLU A 145 14.62 37.93 -21.14
N GLN A 146 15.36 38.73 -20.39
CA GLN A 146 15.12 40.14 -20.13
C GLN A 146 15.05 40.94 -21.43
N ARG A 147 14.07 41.85 -21.53
CA ARG A 147 14.19 43.05 -22.35
C ARG A 147 13.43 44.21 -21.71
#